data_AF-A0A8S3PSW1-F1
#
_entry.id   AF-A0A8S3PSW1-F1
#
_cell.length_a   1.000
_cell.length_b   1.000
_cell.length_c   1.000
_cell.angle_alpha   90.00
_cell.angle_beta   90.00
_cell.angle_gamma   90.00
#
_symmetry.space_group_name_H-M   'P 1'
#
loop_
_entity.id
_entity.type
_entity.pdbx_description
1 polymer ?
#
loop_
_entity_poly.entity_id
_entity_poly.type
_entity_poly.pdbx_seq_one_letter_code
_entity_poly.pdbx_strand_id
1 'polypeptide(L)'
;MSVRTITEDSQFQTELTNAGTKLVVVDFYATWCGPCQRIAPIYTNVRKQGPEKEFLLCQHLSSTKTNKNRYHESSHPNALEEKIKQWKGGDSEGQEDDVTVKGHLDIGSFISSKGCECLNESDEHTLEHALSTKGGYLESDCDEQLIINLEFSQNMKLHSLKLYAPEDKGPKTVKIFQNLTKSLDFDTAENMIATQELELTPSDVKEGTLIPLRYVKFQNVGSIFIKDNLGGGDVTQIDYLGLVGTPVAKTNMTDFKRVAGKKGESH
;
A
#
# COMPACT_ATOMS: atom_id res chain seq x y z
N MET A 1 -6.55 4.66 -29.79
CA MET A 1 -7.38 4.12 -28.68
C MET A 1 -7.80 2.69 -29.03
N SER A 2 -7.36 1.67 -28.28
CA SER A 2 -7.66 0.25 -28.59
C SER A 2 -8.77 -0.29 -27.67
N VAL A 3 -10.01 -0.39 -28.16
CA VAL A 3 -11.08 -1.15 -27.48
C VAL A 3 -11.06 -2.59 -27.98
N ARG A 4 -11.05 -3.56 -27.06
CA ARG A 4 -11.00 -5.00 -27.38
C ARG A 4 -12.23 -5.69 -26.82
N THR A 5 -13.12 -6.12 -27.71
CA THR A 5 -14.26 -6.95 -27.30
C THR A 5 -13.77 -8.35 -26.94
N ILE A 6 -14.11 -8.82 -25.74
CA ILE A 6 -13.64 -10.12 -25.23
C ILE A 6 -14.82 -11.05 -25.01
N THR A 7 -14.93 -12.08 -25.82
CA THR A 7 -16.04 -13.04 -25.76
C THR A 7 -15.75 -14.27 -24.91
N GLU A 8 -14.49 -14.49 -24.51
CA GLU A 8 -14.04 -15.70 -23.81
C GLU A 8 -13.21 -15.39 -22.55
N ASP A 9 -13.36 -16.21 -21.50
CA ASP A 9 -12.63 -16.06 -20.23
C ASP A 9 -11.11 -16.20 -20.39
N SER A 10 -10.66 -17.06 -21.30
CA SER A 10 -9.23 -17.26 -21.60
C SER A 10 -8.60 -15.97 -22.10
N GLN A 11 -9.25 -15.31 -23.06
CA GLN A 11 -8.83 -14.03 -23.62
C GLN A 11 -8.89 -12.92 -22.56
N PHE A 12 -9.89 -12.94 -21.69
CA PHE A 12 -9.99 -11.98 -20.57
C PHE A 12 -8.78 -12.05 -19.64
N GLN A 13 -8.38 -13.26 -19.23
CA GLN A 13 -7.22 -13.45 -18.37
C GLN A 13 -5.91 -13.06 -19.06
N THR A 14 -5.77 -13.36 -20.36
CA THR A 14 -4.60 -12.97 -21.15
C THR A 14 -4.49 -11.44 -21.25
N GLU A 15 -5.59 -10.75 -21.54
CA GLU A 15 -5.60 -9.29 -21.65
C GLU A 15 -5.35 -8.60 -20.30
N LEU A 16 -5.91 -9.12 -19.20
CA LEU A 16 -5.57 -8.66 -17.85
C LEU A 16 -4.08 -8.85 -17.53
N THR A 17 -3.50 -9.99 -17.94
CA THR A 17 -2.07 -10.27 -17.74
C THR A 17 -1.20 -9.33 -18.57
N ASN A 18 -1.60 -9.06 -19.81
CA ASN A 18 -0.88 -8.18 -20.73
C ASN A 18 -0.98 -6.70 -20.34
N ALA A 19 -2.06 -6.30 -19.66
CA ALA A 19 -2.25 -4.93 -19.19
C ALA A 19 -1.22 -4.54 -18.13
N GLY A 20 -0.71 -5.50 -17.35
CA GLY A 20 0.31 -5.26 -16.34
C GLY A 20 -0.18 -4.31 -15.24
N THR A 21 0.41 -3.12 -15.16
CA THR A 21 0.10 -2.07 -14.18
C THR A 21 -0.85 -0.99 -14.70
N LYS A 22 -1.26 -1.07 -15.97
CA LYS A 22 -2.20 -0.11 -16.55
C LYS A 22 -3.55 -0.25 -15.87
N LEU A 23 -4.22 0.88 -15.65
CA LEU A 23 -5.62 0.86 -15.27
C LEU A 23 -6.41 0.04 -16.31
N VAL A 24 -7.25 -0.90 -15.84
CA VAL A 24 -8.12 -1.69 -16.71
C VAL A 24 -9.54 -1.47 -16.25
N VAL A 25 -10.32 -0.77 -17.07
CA VAL A 25 -11.75 -0.57 -16.83
C VAL A 25 -12.52 -1.63 -17.62
N VAL A 26 -13.09 -2.59 -16.91
CA VAL A 26 -13.89 -3.67 -17.51
C VAL A 26 -15.38 -3.30 -17.47
N ASP A 27 -16.05 -3.38 -18.63
CA ASP A 27 -17.49 -3.16 -18.74
C ASP A 27 -18.21 -4.49 -18.99
N PHE A 28 -18.78 -5.05 -17.92
CA PHE A 28 -19.62 -6.24 -18.00
C PHE A 28 -21.05 -5.81 -18.36
N TYR A 29 -21.45 -6.03 -19.61
CA TYR A 29 -22.77 -5.66 -20.10
C TYR A 29 -23.49 -6.81 -20.80
N ALA A 30 -24.82 -6.73 -20.83
CA ALA A 30 -25.66 -7.59 -21.65
C ALA A 30 -26.60 -6.72 -22.49
N THR A 31 -26.83 -7.12 -23.73
CA THR A 31 -27.68 -6.38 -24.68
C THR A 31 -29.13 -6.28 -24.24
N TRP A 32 -29.59 -7.18 -23.37
CA TRP A 32 -30.93 -7.21 -22.78
C TRP A 32 -31.02 -6.56 -21.39
N CYS A 33 -29.90 -6.09 -20.82
CA CYS A 33 -29.87 -5.52 -19.49
C CYS A 33 -30.10 -3.99 -19.53
N GLY A 34 -31.31 -3.56 -19.16
CA GLY A 34 -31.69 -2.14 -19.13
C GLY A 34 -30.75 -1.23 -18.30
N PRO A 35 -30.31 -1.63 -17.09
CA PRO A 35 -29.29 -0.90 -16.35
C PRO A 35 -27.97 -0.71 -17.11
N CYS A 36 -27.48 -1.74 -17.81
CA CYS A 36 -26.26 -1.64 -18.62
C CYS A 36 -26.42 -0.66 -19.79
N GLN A 37 -27.59 -0.64 -20.44
CA GLN A 37 -27.87 0.29 -21.52
C GLN A 37 -27.87 1.76 -21.03
N ARG A 38 -28.27 2.01 -19.78
CA ARG A 38 -28.27 3.36 -19.19
C ARG A 38 -26.87 3.86 -18.85
N ILE A 39 -25.94 2.98 -18.49
CA ILE A 39 -24.55 3.36 -18.13
C ILE A 39 -23.60 3.41 -19.34
N ALA A 40 -23.93 2.73 -20.44
CA ALA A 40 -23.17 2.74 -21.70
C ALA A 40 -22.73 4.14 -22.22
N PRO A 41 -23.58 5.20 -22.21
CA PRO A 41 -23.14 6.54 -22.63
C PRO A 41 -22.10 7.16 -21.69
N ILE A 42 -22.09 6.77 -20.41
CA ILE A 42 -21.15 7.27 -19.39
C ILE A 42 -19.78 6.63 -19.60
N TYR A 43 -19.72 5.32 -19.81
CA TYR A 43 -18.49 4.64 -20.23
C TYR A 43 -17.92 5.22 -21.53
N THR A 44 -18.79 5.61 -22.46
CA THR A 44 -18.39 6.26 -23.72
C THR A 44 -17.79 7.66 -23.50
N ASN A 45 -18.27 8.40 -22.49
CA ASN A 45 -17.71 9.72 -22.14
C ASN A 45 -16.38 9.61 -21.39
N VAL A 46 -16.29 8.69 -20.41
CA VAL A 46 -15.03 8.35 -19.74
C VAL A 46 -13.96 7.94 -20.75
N ARG A 47 -14.34 7.13 -21.75
CA ARG A 47 -13.48 6.71 -22.87
C ARG A 47 -12.92 7.88 -23.69
N LYS A 48 -13.63 9.00 -23.80
CA LYS A 48 -13.19 10.18 -24.58
C LYS A 48 -12.26 11.11 -23.80
N GLN A 49 -12.25 11.02 -22.46
CA GLN A 49 -11.54 11.93 -21.56
C GLN A 49 -10.28 11.29 -20.91
N GLY A 50 -9.92 10.06 -21.27
CA GLY A 50 -8.77 9.35 -20.72
C GLY A 50 -7.57 9.30 -21.68
N PRO A 51 -6.32 9.39 -21.19
CA PRO A 51 -5.13 9.19 -22.02
C PRO A 51 -5.13 7.80 -22.66
N GLU A 52 -4.62 7.73 -23.88
CA GLU A 52 -4.77 6.60 -24.83
C GLU A 52 -4.20 5.25 -24.35
N LYS A 53 -3.41 5.26 -23.27
CA LYS A 53 -2.52 4.15 -22.84
C LYS A 53 -3.06 3.31 -21.67
N GLU A 54 -4.22 3.65 -21.09
CA GLU A 54 -4.69 3.10 -19.80
C GLU A 54 -6.12 2.53 -19.83
N PHE A 55 -6.64 2.14 -20.99
CA PHE A 55 -8.03 1.68 -21.07
C PHE A 55 -8.15 0.39 -21.87
N LEU A 56 -8.45 -0.71 -21.18
CA LEU A 56 -8.73 -2.01 -21.79
C LEU A 56 -10.17 -2.42 -21.45
N LEU A 57 -11.10 -2.04 -22.33
CA LEU A 57 -12.54 -2.25 -22.14
C LEU A 57 -12.93 -3.66 -22.61
N CYS A 58 -13.05 -4.61 -21.68
CA CYS A 58 -13.44 -5.98 -21.99
C CYS A 58 -14.96 -6.12 -21.94
N GLN A 59 -15.56 -6.46 -23.07
CA GLN A 59 -17.00 -6.65 -23.24
C GLN A 59 -17.38 -8.14 -23.08
N HIS A 60 -17.66 -8.61 -21.86
CA HIS A 60 -17.94 -10.04 -21.61
C HIS A 60 -19.44 -10.39 -21.71
N LEU A 61 -19.81 -11.20 -22.71
CA LEU A 61 -21.17 -11.73 -22.88
C LEU A 61 -21.36 -12.95 -21.95
N SER A 62 -22.04 -12.71 -20.82
CA SER A 62 -22.45 -13.70 -19.81
C SER A 62 -22.70 -15.11 -20.37
N SER A 63 -21.78 -16.04 -20.12
CA SER A 63 -22.13 -17.46 -19.98
C SER A 63 -21.32 -18.21 -18.93
N THR A 64 -20.21 -17.67 -18.44
CA THR A 64 -19.36 -18.32 -17.44
C THR A 64 -19.53 -17.68 -16.06
N LYS A 65 -19.92 -18.50 -15.09
CA LYS A 65 -20.00 -18.16 -13.67
C LYS A 65 -18.60 -18.05 -13.06
N THR A 66 -17.75 -17.16 -13.56
CA THR A 66 -16.43 -16.91 -12.98
C THR A 66 -16.51 -15.84 -11.90
N ASN A 67 -16.09 -16.24 -10.69
CA ASN A 67 -15.99 -15.49 -9.43
C ASN A 67 -16.30 -13.97 -9.48
N LYS A 68 -17.59 -13.63 -9.37
CA LYS A 68 -18.07 -12.25 -9.14
C LYS A 68 -17.55 -11.62 -7.84
N ASN A 69 -17.00 -12.41 -6.92
CA ASN A 69 -16.55 -11.94 -5.61
C ASN A 69 -15.16 -11.26 -5.60
N ARG A 70 -14.47 -11.16 -6.73
CA ARG A 70 -13.14 -10.51 -6.82
C ARG A 70 -13.14 -9.14 -7.48
N TYR A 71 -14.28 -8.67 -7.99
CA TYR A 71 -14.36 -7.42 -8.73
C TYR A 71 -15.40 -6.50 -8.08
N HIS A 72 -15.02 -5.24 -7.82
CA HIS A 72 -15.94 -4.25 -7.27
C HIS A 72 -17.00 -3.89 -8.31
N GLU A 73 -18.22 -4.35 -8.09
CA GLU A 73 -19.39 -4.03 -8.89
C GLU A 73 -19.82 -2.57 -8.61
N SER A 74 -19.35 -1.63 -9.43
CA SER A 74 -19.83 -0.24 -9.39
C SER A 74 -21.01 -0.07 -10.36
N SER A 75 -22.18 -0.58 -9.95
CA SER A 75 -23.44 -0.43 -10.72
C SER A 75 -23.98 1.02 -10.72
N HIS A 76 -23.22 1.99 -10.20
CA HIS A 76 -23.65 3.37 -10.02
C HIS A 76 -22.68 4.35 -10.69
N PRO A 77 -23.16 5.23 -11.58
CA PRO A 77 -22.31 6.09 -12.40
C PRO A 77 -21.44 7.06 -11.60
N ASN A 78 -21.95 7.59 -10.49
CA ASN A 78 -21.20 8.52 -9.63
C ASN A 78 -20.02 7.83 -8.94
N ALA A 79 -20.17 6.55 -8.54
CA ALA A 79 -19.12 5.80 -7.88
C ALA A 79 -17.96 5.46 -8.83
N LEU A 80 -18.24 5.28 -10.13
CA LEU A 80 -17.22 5.08 -11.14
C LEU A 80 -16.43 6.38 -11.38
N GLU A 81 -17.13 7.52 -11.52
CA GLU A 81 -16.47 8.81 -11.70
C GLU A 81 -15.66 9.23 -10.47
N GLU A 82 -16.14 8.96 -9.25
CA GLU A 82 -15.39 9.17 -8.02
C GLU A 82 -14.15 8.28 -7.96
N LYS A 83 -14.24 7.01 -8.34
CA LYS A 83 -13.06 6.13 -8.39
C LYS A 83 -12.07 6.58 -9.46
N ILE A 84 -12.53 7.02 -10.63
CA ILE A 84 -11.65 7.57 -11.66
C ILE A 84 -10.99 8.86 -11.18
N LYS A 85 -11.71 9.73 -10.45
CA LYS A 85 -11.14 10.93 -9.81
C LYS A 85 -10.20 10.62 -8.66
N GLN A 86 -10.44 9.56 -7.90
CA GLN A 86 -9.55 9.10 -6.83
C GLN A 86 -8.24 8.56 -7.42
N TRP A 87 -8.30 7.86 -8.56
CA TRP A 87 -7.12 7.40 -9.29
C TRP A 87 -6.42 8.55 -10.02
N LYS A 88 -7.15 9.44 -10.70
CA LYS A 88 -6.58 10.61 -11.39
C LYS A 88 -6.11 11.73 -10.44
N GLY A 89 -6.70 11.85 -9.26
CA GLY A 89 -6.34 12.83 -8.22
C GLY A 89 -5.17 12.39 -7.35
N GLY A 90 -4.63 11.18 -7.59
CA GLY A 90 -3.33 10.74 -7.12
C GLY A 90 -2.17 11.24 -7.98
N ASP A 91 -2.45 11.76 -9.18
CA ASP A 91 -1.45 12.41 -10.04
C ASP A 91 -1.54 13.93 -9.83
N SER A 92 -0.81 14.43 -8.84
CA SER A 92 -0.22 15.76 -9.01
C SER A 92 0.81 15.63 -10.12
N GLU A 93 0.65 16.43 -11.17
CA GLU A 93 1.57 16.49 -12.30
C GLU A 93 3.01 16.70 -11.82
N GLY A 94 3.83 15.64 -11.91
CA GLY A 94 5.26 15.72 -11.65
C GLY A 94 5.81 14.44 -11.02
N GLN A 95 6.63 13.74 -11.81
CA GLN A 95 7.68 12.81 -11.38
C GLN A 95 7.32 11.31 -11.32
N GLU A 96 7.74 10.61 -12.37
CA GLU A 96 7.93 9.16 -12.42
C GLU A 96 8.89 8.75 -11.30
N ASP A 97 8.43 8.30 -10.12
CA ASP A 97 9.29 7.59 -9.14
C ASP A 97 8.54 6.82 -8.04
N ASP A 98 7.25 6.45 -8.21
CA ASP A 98 6.64 5.50 -7.26
C ASP A 98 7.10 4.07 -7.58
N VAL A 99 8.12 3.62 -6.85
CA VAL A 99 8.56 2.22 -6.84
C VAL A 99 7.49 1.36 -6.16
N THR A 100 6.37 1.12 -6.85
CA THR A 100 5.34 0.20 -6.39
C THR A 100 5.81 -1.24 -6.68
N VAL A 101 6.34 -1.92 -5.65
CA VAL A 101 6.72 -3.34 -5.77
C VAL A 101 5.50 -4.17 -6.13
N LYS A 102 5.57 -4.94 -7.22
CA LYS A 102 4.48 -5.76 -7.76
C LYS A 102 3.71 -6.50 -6.64
N GLY A 103 2.44 -6.17 -6.48
CA GLY A 103 1.53 -6.79 -5.50
C GLY A 103 1.52 -6.16 -4.11
N HIS A 104 2.28 -5.10 -3.86
CA HIS A 104 2.28 -4.33 -2.62
C HIS A 104 1.81 -2.90 -2.89
N LEU A 105 1.26 -2.26 -1.86
CA LEU A 105 0.67 -0.92 -1.91
C LEU A 105 1.48 -0.03 -0.97
N ASP A 106 1.51 1.28 -1.25
CA ASP A 106 1.81 2.24 -0.19
C ASP A 106 0.69 2.20 0.85
N ILE A 107 1.05 1.99 2.10
CA ILE A 107 0.10 1.79 3.19
C ILE A 107 -0.02 3.01 4.10
N GLY A 108 0.53 4.16 3.72
CA GLY A 108 0.41 5.41 4.46
C GLY A 108 -1.05 5.74 4.82
N SER A 109 -2.00 5.48 3.91
CA SER A 109 -3.43 5.71 4.17
C SER A 109 -4.06 4.80 5.24
N PHE A 110 -3.38 3.71 5.63
CA PHE A 110 -3.85 2.80 6.67
C PHE A 110 -3.24 3.09 8.04
N ILE A 111 -2.26 4.00 8.11
CA ILE A 111 -1.64 4.46 9.35
C ILE A 111 -2.58 5.47 10.01
N SER A 112 -2.92 5.24 11.28
CA SER A 112 -3.76 6.13 12.07
C SER A 112 -2.91 7.24 12.66
N SER A 113 -3.03 8.48 12.15
CA SER A 113 -2.28 9.62 12.69
C SER A 113 -2.52 9.85 14.18
N LYS A 114 -3.73 9.57 14.67
CA LYS A 114 -4.10 9.72 16.10
C LYS A 114 -3.52 8.64 17.02
N GLY A 115 -3.09 7.53 16.43
CA GLY A 115 -2.59 6.36 17.15
C GLY A 115 -1.07 6.22 17.09
N CYS A 116 -0.43 7.04 16.26
CA CYS A 116 1.02 7.09 16.18
C CYS A 116 1.54 8.04 17.25
N GLU A 117 2.67 7.67 17.85
CA GLU A 117 3.39 8.49 18.81
C GLU A 117 4.88 8.43 18.48
N CYS A 118 5.59 9.53 18.73
CA CYS A 118 7.04 9.57 18.64
C CYS A 118 7.62 10.04 19.97
N LEU A 119 8.65 9.34 20.44
CA LEU A 119 9.43 9.76 21.61
C LEU A 119 10.70 10.46 21.15
N ASN A 120 11.03 11.55 21.84
CA ASN A 120 12.14 12.47 21.55
C ASN A 120 11.96 13.25 20.23
N GLU A 121 10.72 13.48 19.78
CA GLU A 121 10.45 14.41 18.68
C GLU A 121 10.52 15.87 19.15
N SER A 122 10.96 16.76 18.27
CA SER A 122 10.94 18.21 18.48
C SER A 122 9.53 18.78 18.43
N ASP A 123 9.26 19.80 19.25
CA ASP A 123 7.98 20.53 19.28
C ASP A 123 7.61 21.16 17.92
N GLU A 124 8.60 21.55 17.11
CA GLU A 124 8.38 22.18 15.79
C GLU A 124 8.37 21.16 14.64
N HIS A 125 9.01 20.01 14.83
CA HIS A 125 9.29 19.01 13.79
C HIS A 125 8.84 17.62 14.24
N THR A 126 7.53 17.39 14.19
CA THR A 126 6.87 16.19 14.71
C THR A 126 6.72 15.08 13.66
N LEU A 127 6.35 13.88 14.12
CA LEU A 127 6.12 12.68 13.30
C LEU A 127 5.07 12.90 12.21
N GLU A 128 4.09 13.77 12.45
CA GLU A 128 3.05 14.08 11.45
C GLU A 128 3.65 14.60 10.15
N HIS A 129 4.76 15.36 10.23
CA HIS A 129 5.45 15.86 9.05
C HIS A 129 6.06 14.73 8.23
N ALA A 130 6.76 13.79 8.88
CA ALA A 130 7.41 12.65 8.21
C ALA A 130 6.41 11.64 7.64
N LEU A 131 5.20 11.53 8.21
CA LEU A 131 4.13 10.67 7.66
C LEU A 131 3.34 11.34 6.53
N SER A 132 3.48 12.65 6.35
CA SER A 132 2.78 13.39 5.30
C SER A 132 3.66 13.63 4.08
N THR A 133 3.05 13.69 2.90
CA THR A 133 3.73 14.12 1.66
C THR A 133 3.68 15.64 1.47
N LYS A 134 3.18 16.41 2.45
CA LYS A 134 2.91 17.86 2.32
C LYS A 134 4.11 18.74 2.67
N GLY A 135 5.28 18.14 2.85
CA GLY A 135 6.50 18.83 3.25
C GLY A 135 6.60 19.04 4.76
N GLY A 136 7.84 19.16 5.23
CA GLY A 136 8.21 19.12 6.64
C GLY A 136 9.19 17.97 6.90
N TYR A 137 9.63 17.86 8.14
CA TYR A 137 10.47 16.76 8.60
C TYR A 137 10.20 16.49 10.09
N LEU A 138 10.50 15.28 10.51
CA LEU A 138 10.65 14.89 11.91
C LEU A 138 12.11 15.13 12.31
N GLU A 139 12.32 15.76 13.46
CA GLU A 139 13.66 15.97 14.04
C GLU A 139 13.66 15.55 15.49
N SER A 140 14.78 15.02 15.97
CA SER A 140 14.96 14.69 17.37
C SER A 140 15.28 15.93 18.22
N ASP A 141 14.80 15.96 19.47
CA ASP A 141 14.93 17.14 20.35
C ASP A 141 16.21 17.14 21.18
N CYS A 142 16.48 16.06 21.91
CA CYS A 142 17.57 16.03 22.90
C CYS A 142 18.87 15.38 22.40
N ASP A 143 18.73 14.29 21.64
CA ASP A 143 19.84 13.46 21.14
C ASP A 143 19.42 12.77 19.83
N GLU A 144 20.28 11.96 19.23
CA GLU A 144 20.03 11.32 17.94
C GLU A 144 18.99 10.19 17.98
N GLN A 145 18.52 9.78 19.16
CA GLN A 145 17.64 8.62 19.31
C GLN A 145 16.18 8.99 19.09
N LEU A 146 15.45 8.17 18.35
CA LEU A 146 14.01 8.35 18.13
C LEU A 146 13.29 7.01 18.28
N ILE A 147 12.12 7.01 18.92
CA ILE A 147 11.20 5.87 18.89
C ILE A 147 9.93 6.33 18.19
N ILE A 148 9.56 5.63 17.12
CA ILE A 148 8.37 5.88 16.32
C ILE A 148 7.44 4.68 16.49
N ASN A 149 6.31 4.90 17.14
CA ASN A 149 5.26 3.89 17.29
C ASN A 149 4.18 4.15 16.25
N LEU A 150 3.87 3.12 15.46
CA LEU A 150 2.95 3.19 14.34
C LEU A 150 1.72 2.34 14.64
N GLU A 151 0.54 2.94 14.57
CA GLU A 151 -0.72 2.23 14.68
C GLU A 151 -1.41 2.11 13.31
N PHE A 152 -1.71 0.87 12.92
CA PHE A 152 -2.45 0.58 11.70
C PHE A 152 -3.93 0.34 11.99
N SER A 153 -4.80 0.90 11.15
CA SER A 153 -6.26 0.69 11.18
C SER A 153 -6.69 -0.77 10.94
N GLN A 154 -5.83 -1.56 10.30
CA GLN A 154 -6.05 -2.97 10.02
C GLN A 154 -4.71 -3.71 9.99
N ASN A 155 -4.73 -5.04 10.15
CA ASN A 155 -3.51 -5.84 10.12
C ASN A 155 -2.83 -5.75 8.74
N MET A 156 -1.57 -5.32 8.74
CA MET A 156 -0.75 -5.20 7.53
C MET A 156 0.43 -6.17 7.55
N LYS A 157 0.81 -6.68 6.38
CA LYS A 157 2.09 -7.33 6.12
C LYS A 157 3.02 -6.36 5.43
N LEU A 158 4.14 -6.03 6.08
CA LEU A 158 5.11 -5.12 5.51
C LEU A 158 6.10 -5.87 4.63
N HIS A 159 6.40 -5.27 3.48
CA HIS A 159 7.39 -5.77 2.55
C HIS A 159 8.64 -4.90 2.53
N SER A 160 8.45 -3.58 2.54
CA SER A 160 9.55 -2.63 2.44
C SER A 160 9.22 -1.32 3.14
N LEU A 161 10.27 -0.60 3.51
CA LEU A 161 10.26 0.69 4.17
C LEU A 161 10.86 1.73 3.21
N LYS A 162 10.24 2.91 3.14
CA LYS A 162 10.79 4.10 2.50
C LYS A 162 11.21 5.04 3.64
N LEU A 163 12.47 5.43 3.69
CA LEU A 163 12.98 6.42 4.63
C LEU A 163 13.72 7.46 3.81
N TYR A 164 13.28 8.71 3.82
CA TYR A 164 13.98 9.81 3.17
C TYR A 164 14.54 10.73 4.23
N ALA A 165 15.82 11.06 4.11
CA ALA A 165 16.50 11.92 5.05
C ALA A 165 17.77 12.53 4.44
N PRO A 166 18.30 13.63 5.01
CA PRO A 166 19.59 14.17 4.61
C PRO A 166 20.73 13.17 4.85
N GLU A 167 21.77 13.18 4.00
CA GLU A 167 22.89 12.23 4.12
C GLU A 167 23.69 12.39 5.44
N ASP A 168 23.63 13.56 6.07
CA ASP A 168 24.35 13.89 7.31
C ASP A 168 23.51 13.58 8.58
N LYS A 169 22.22 13.95 8.56
CA LYS A 169 21.33 13.78 9.72
C LYS A 169 20.45 12.54 9.66
N GLY A 170 20.49 11.77 8.57
CA GLY A 170 19.60 10.64 8.36
C GLY A 170 19.92 9.45 9.28
N PRO A 171 18.94 8.56 9.51
CA PRO A 171 19.12 7.41 10.39
C PRO A 171 20.14 6.43 9.80
N LYS A 172 21.00 5.88 10.66
CA LYS A 172 21.96 4.83 10.31
C LYS A 172 21.53 3.48 10.85
N THR A 173 21.43 3.33 12.17
CA THR A 173 21.01 2.05 12.78
C THR A 173 19.54 2.10 13.14
N VAL A 174 18.73 1.31 12.43
CA VAL A 174 17.27 1.23 12.61
C VAL A 174 16.88 -0.17 13.08
N LYS A 175 16.26 -0.23 14.26
CA LYS A 175 15.72 -1.46 14.87
C LYS A 175 14.20 -1.47 14.77
N ILE A 176 13.64 -2.55 14.25
CA ILE A 176 12.19 -2.69 14.06
C ILE A 176 11.67 -3.78 14.99
N PHE A 177 10.63 -3.43 15.74
CA PHE A 177 9.95 -4.29 16.71
C PHE A 177 8.49 -4.51 16.33
N GLN A 178 7.97 -5.68 16.70
CA GLN A 178 6.60 -6.09 16.40
C GLN A 178 5.93 -6.64 17.65
N ASN A 179 4.60 -6.52 17.68
CA ASN A 179 3.72 -7.14 18.69
C ASN A 179 4.15 -6.81 20.13
N LEU A 180 4.63 -5.58 20.36
CA LEU A 180 4.92 -5.10 21.70
C LEU A 180 3.61 -4.86 22.44
N THR A 181 3.52 -5.38 23.65
CA THR A 181 2.35 -5.22 24.54
C THR A 181 2.45 -4.00 25.44
N LYS A 182 3.62 -3.33 25.43
CA LYS A 182 3.95 -2.15 26.20
C LYS A 182 4.63 -1.15 25.27
N SER A 183 4.52 0.13 25.60
CA SER A 183 5.31 1.19 24.97
C SER A 183 6.80 0.86 25.09
N LEU A 184 7.52 1.05 23.99
CA LEU A 184 8.97 0.86 23.96
C LEU A 184 9.66 2.09 24.54
N ASP A 185 10.62 1.89 25.44
CA ASP A 185 11.53 2.92 25.94
C ASP A 185 12.95 2.73 25.38
N PHE A 186 13.80 3.75 25.51
CA PHE A 186 15.14 3.77 24.94
C PHE A 186 16.04 2.65 25.51
N ASP A 187 16.04 2.46 26.83
CA ASP A 187 16.81 1.40 27.49
C ASP A 187 16.42 0.00 26.99
N THR A 188 15.11 -0.28 26.87
CA THR A 188 14.62 -1.56 26.35
C THR A 188 14.93 -1.69 24.87
N ALA A 189 14.76 -0.63 24.08
CA ALA A 189 15.03 -0.65 22.64
C ALA A 189 16.50 -0.95 22.30
N GLU A 190 17.43 -0.46 23.12
CA GLU A 190 18.86 -0.74 22.95
C GLU A 190 19.20 -2.20 23.23
N ASN A 191 18.68 -2.74 24.33
CA ASN A 191 19.08 -4.03 24.87
C ASN A 191 18.26 -5.21 24.33
N MET A 192 17.06 -4.95 23.82
CA MET A 192 16.17 -6.00 23.29
C MET A 192 16.56 -6.38 21.86
N ILE A 193 16.38 -7.66 21.54
CA ILE A 193 16.61 -8.18 20.20
C ILE A 193 15.50 -7.69 19.27
N ALA A 194 15.87 -6.88 18.28
CA ALA A 194 14.96 -6.40 17.26
C ALA A 194 14.47 -7.55 16.36
N THR A 195 13.26 -7.42 15.82
CA THR A 195 12.77 -8.40 14.83
C THR A 195 13.59 -8.33 13.54
N GLN A 196 14.00 -7.12 13.19
CA GLN A 196 15.01 -6.85 12.19
C GLN A 196 15.78 -5.61 12.62
N GLU A 197 17.09 -5.65 12.42
CA GLU A 197 18.01 -4.54 12.56
C GLU A 197 18.55 -4.23 11.16
N LEU A 198 18.58 -2.95 10.83
CA LEU A 198 19.02 -2.40 9.55
C LEU A 198 20.16 -1.44 9.84
N GLU A 199 21.26 -1.58 9.09
CA GLU A 199 22.32 -0.60 9.03
C GLU A 199 22.22 0.08 7.66
N LEU A 200 21.72 1.30 7.67
CA LEU A 200 21.42 2.09 6.49
C LEU A 200 22.66 2.82 5.99
N THR A 201 22.70 3.04 4.68
CA THR A 201 23.71 3.83 3.99
C THR A 201 23.11 5.10 3.40
N PRO A 202 23.92 6.09 3.01
CA PRO A 202 23.42 7.31 2.35
C PRO A 202 22.61 7.03 1.09
N SER A 203 22.79 5.90 0.41
CA SER A 203 21.96 5.49 -0.73
C SER A 203 20.57 4.96 -0.34
N ASP A 204 20.44 4.41 0.86
CA ASP A 204 19.18 3.82 1.34
C ASP A 204 18.17 4.89 1.77
N VAL A 205 18.66 6.05 2.21
CA VAL A 205 17.84 7.18 2.69
C VAL A 205 17.46 8.18 1.59
N LYS A 206 17.68 7.83 0.32
CA LYS A 206 17.32 8.69 -0.84
C LYS A 206 15.88 8.49 -1.27
N GLU A 207 15.32 9.55 -1.81
CA GLU A 207 14.01 9.52 -2.45
C GLU A 207 13.93 8.40 -3.50
N GLY A 208 12.82 7.66 -3.52
CA GLY A 208 12.61 6.51 -4.40
C GLY A 208 13.24 5.20 -3.93
N THR A 209 14.17 5.19 -2.96
CA THR A 209 14.80 3.94 -2.51
C THR A 209 13.87 3.12 -1.60
N LEU A 210 13.83 1.81 -1.84
CA LEU A 210 13.09 0.85 -1.02
C LEU A 210 14.03 -0.01 -0.18
N ILE A 211 13.86 0.05 1.14
CA ILE A 211 14.60 -0.79 2.07
C ILE A 211 13.81 -2.08 2.30
N PRO A 212 14.32 -3.26 1.87
CA PRO A 212 13.59 -4.50 1.98
C PRO A 212 13.50 -4.98 3.44
N LEU A 213 12.28 -5.30 3.86
CA LEU A 213 12.01 -5.94 5.15
C LEU A 213 11.83 -7.44 4.95
N ARG A 214 12.11 -8.22 5.99
CA ARG A 214 11.92 -9.69 5.96
C ARG A 214 10.44 -10.05 6.08
N TYR A 215 9.70 -9.92 4.97
CA TYR A 215 8.24 -10.12 4.85
C TYR A 215 7.65 -11.37 5.55
N VAL A 216 8.41 -12.47 5.64
CA VAL A 216 8.00 -13.68 6.39
C VAL A 216 7.80 -13.47 7.90
N LYS A 217 8.36 -12.39 8.45
CA LYS A 217 8.28 -12.07 9.88
C LYS A 217 7.41 -10.86 10.20
N PHE A 218 7.01 -10.03 9.23
CA PHE A 218 6.29 -8.77 9.50
C PHE A 218 4.78 -8.93 9.35
N GLN A 219 4.12 -9.26 10.46
CA GLN A 219 2.69 -9.08 10.62
C GLN A 219 2.49 -8.09 11.76
N ASN A 220 1.99 -6.90 11.45
CA ASN A 220 1.72 -5.84 12.43
C ASN A 220 3.00 -5.21 13.03
N VAL A 221 3.64 -4.30 12.29
CA VAL A 221 4.73 -3.48 12.86
C VAL A 221 4.15 -2.55 13.91
N GLY A 222 4.84 -2.47 15.05
CA GLY A 222 4.43 -1.62 16.18
C GLY A 222 5.39 -0.46 16.39
N SER A 223 6.69 -0.71 16.42
CA SER A 223 7.67 0.29 16.84
C SER A 223 8.95 0.24 16.02
N ILE A 224 9.44 1.40 15.61
CA ILE A 224 10.73 1.62 14.95
C ILE A 224 11.59 2.43 15.92
N PHE A 225 12.78 1.94 16.24
CA PHE A 225 13.77 2.63 17.04
C PHE A 225 14.95 3.01 16.16
N ILE A 226 15.35 4.27 16.23
CA ILE A 226 16.52 4.81 15.57
C ILE A 226 17.55 5.07 16.67
N LYS A 227 18.69 4.40 16.54
CA LYS A 227 19.74 4.43 17.56
C LYS A 227 20.78 5.52 17.28
N ASP A 228 21.15 5.70 16.02
CA ASP A 228 22.17 6.66 15.59
C ASP A 228 21.91 7.15 14.16
N ASN A 229 22.63 8.20 13.76
CA ASN A 229 22.57 8.81 12.43
C ASN A 229 23.85 8.59 11.60
N LEU A 230 23.76 8.93 10.31
CA LEU A 230 24.80 8.70 9.31
C LEU A 230 26.02 9.62 9.49
N GLY A 231 25.80 10.87 9.89
CA GLY A 231 26.85 11.89 10.09
C GLY A 231 27.51 11.87 11.47
N GLY A 232 26.97 11.11 12.44
CA GLY A 232 27.43 11.09 13.82
C GLY A 232 27.19 12.41 14.57
N GLY A 233 26.17 13.16 14.16
CA GLY A 233 25.74 14.39 14.83
C GLY A 233 24.82 14.10 16.02
N ASP A 234 24.45 15.15 16.76
CA ASP A 234 23.62 15.04 17.96
C ASP A 234 22.12 14.90 17.67
N VAL A 235 21.71 15.03 16.40
CA VAL A 235 20.30 15.09 16.01
C VAL A 235 20.06 14.24 14.77
N THR A 236 18.94 13.52 14.79
CA THR A 236 18.45 12.74 13.65
C THR A 236 17.27 13.43 13.00
N GLN A 237 17.28 13.47 11.67
CA GLN A 237 16.20 14.03 10.86
C GLN A 237 15.63 12.97 9.91
N ILE A 238 14.30 12.98 9.74
CA ILE A 238 13.58 12.15 8.78
C ILE A 238 12.60 13.05 8.02
N ASP A 239 12.81 13.19 6.72
CA ASP A 239 11.95 14.00 5.84
C ASP A 239 10.67 13.23 5.46
N TYR A 240 10.79 11.91 5.27
CA TYR A 240 9.64 11.07 4.94
C TYR A 240 9.80 9.64 5.45
N LEU A 241 8.71 9.10 6.00
CA LEU A 241 8.56 7.72 6.44
C LEU A 241 7.37 7.09 5.70
N GLY A 242 7.68 6.25 4.72
CA GLY A 242 6.68 5.50 3.96
C GLY A 242 6.78 4.00 4.23
N LEU A 243 5.65 3.31 4.18
CA LEU A 243 5.61 1.87 4.36
C LEU A 243 4.93 1.23 3.15
N VAL A 244 5.49 0.13 2.69
CA VAL A 244 4.97 -0.63 1.55
C VAL A 244 4.61 -2.03 2.00
N GLY A 245 3.37 -2.44 1.74
CA GLY A 245 2.82 -3.67 2.29
C GLY A 245 1.50 -4.11 1.67
N THR A 246 0.92 -5.16 2.24
CA THR A 246 -0.41 -5.65 1.85
C THR A 246 -1.30 -5.85 3.07
N PRO A 247 -2.60 -5.55 2.99
CA PRO A 247 -3.53 -5.86 4.06
C PRO A 247 -3.69 -7.38 4.21
N VAL A 248 -3.68 -7.84 5.44
CA VAL A 248 -4.01 -9.23 5.74
C VAL A 248 -5.52 -9.37 5.67
N ALA A 249 -6.00 -9.93 4.56
CA ALA A 249 -7.40 -10.33 4.46
C ALA A 249 -7.72 -11.26 5.63
N LYS A 250 -8.68 -10.87 6.49
CA LYS A 250 -9.27 -11.80 7.46
C LYS A 250 -9.91 -12.92 6.63
N THR A 251 -9.29 -14.08 6.60
CA THR A 251 -9.95 -15.29 6.10
C THR A 251 -11.18 -15.49 6.97
N ASN A 252 -12.35 -15.15 6.43
CA ASN A 252 -13.60 -15.31 7.15
C ASN A 252 -13.78 -16.82 7.34
N MET A 253 -13.64 -17.33 8.57
CA MET A 253 -13.73 -18.77 8.84
C MET A 253 -15.14 -19.32 8.52
N THR A 254 -16.11 -18.46 8.32
CA THR A 254 -17.44 -18.78 7.78
C THR A 254 -17.42 -19.22 6.31
N ASP A 255 -16.41 -18.85 5.53
CA ASP A 255 -16.25 -19.25 4.12
C ASP A 255 -15.55 -20.62 3.96
N PHE A 256 -15.04 -21.20 5.06
CA PHE A 256 -14.59 -22.58 5.08
C PHE A 256 -15.79 -23.54 5.17
N LYS A 257 -16.41 -23.82 4.03
CA LYS A 257 -17.23 -25.03 3.91
C LYS A 257 -16.30 -26.24 4.00
N ARG A 258 -16.38 -27.00 5.09
CA ARG A 258 -15.81 -28.37 5.16
C ARG A 258 -16.28 -29.08 3.89
N VAL A 259 -15.35 -29.53 3.06
CA VAL A 259 -15.66 -30.45 1.98
C VAL A 259 -16.12 -31.73 2.68
N ALA A 260 -17.44 -31.92 2.78
CA ALA A 260 -18.00 -33.16 3.26
C ALA A 260 -17.41 -34.25 2.36
N GLY A 261 -16.60 -35.14 2.95
CA GLY A 261 -16.00 -36.26 2.25
C GLY A 261 -17.09 -36.98 1.45
N LYS A 262 -16.79 -37.34 0.21
CA LYS A 262 -17.68 -38.17 -0.58
C LYS A 262 -18.07 -39.38 0.27
N LYS A 263 -19.37 -39.61 0.37
CA LYS A 263 -19.97 -40.77 1.03
C LYS A 263 -19.51 -42.01 0.25
N GLY A 264 -18.43 -42.66 0.69
CA GLY A 264 -18.00 -43.93 0.08
C GLY A 264 -16.51 -44.28 0.08
N GLU A 265 -15.72 -43.94 1.11
CA GLU A 265 -14.44 -44.64 1.34
C GLU A 265 -14.38 -45.06 2.81
N SER A 266 -15.07 -46.16 3.10
CA SER A 266 -14.67 -47.07 4.17
C SER A 266 -13.56 -47.95 3.59
N HIS A 267 -12.36 -47.88 4.16
CA HIS A 267 -11.57 -49.05 4.55
C HIS A 267 -10.34 -48.62 5.36
#